data_AF-A0A3R7F8E4-F1
#
_entry.id   AF-A0A3R7F8E4-F1
#
_cell.length_a   1.000
_cell.length_b   1.000
_cell.length_c   1.000
_cell.angle_alpha   90.00
_cell.angle_beta   90.00
_cell.angle_gamma   90.00
#
_symmetry.space_group_name_H-M   'P 1'
#
loop_
_entity.id
_entity.type
_entity.pdbx_description
1 polymer ?
#
loop_
_entity_poly.entity_id
_entity_poly.type
_entity_poly.pdbx_seq_one_letter_code
_entity_poly.pdbx_strand_id
1 'polypeptide(L)'
;MLEGESFDEIVENLKSLPEWMNVIDDLILRPETPQTKKDMLRGVIEYTGEGPVIIIPREKLSDKEAIGLILYANDPNPLQPKEIARLFALSGRLSAGFGARLSELKNEGLILKDAGAYRLTVTGKTWVENFLSRLTSSG
;
A
#
# COMPACT_ATOMS: atom_id res chain seq x y z
N MET A 1 7.66 -27.49 -44.17
CA MET A 1 8.41 -27.19 -42.93
C MET A 1 8.26 -25.69 -42.72
N LEU A 2 7.66 -25.26 -41.62
CA LEU A 2 7.57 -23.85 -41.27
C LEU A 2 8.89 -23.51 -40.57
N GLU A 3 9.79 -22.82 -41.24
CA GLU A 3 10.93 -22.17 -40.59
C GLU A 3 10.35 -21.10 -39.67
N GLY A 4 10.40 -21.34 -38.37
CA GLY A 4 9.98 -20.37 -37.38
C GLY A 4 10.98 -19.24 -37.35
N GLU A 5 10.48 -18.01 -37.49
CA GLU A 5 11.26 -16.78 -37.31
C GLU A 5 12.11 -16.91 -36.04
N SER A 6 13.42 -16.65 -36.17
CA SER A 6 14.31 -16.74 -35.01
C SER A 6 14.00 -15.61 -34.03
N PHE A 7 14.28 -15.83 -32.74
CA PHE A 7 13.99 -14.83 -31.70
C PHE A 7 14.63 -13.47 -32.00
N ASP A 8 15.81 -13.46 -32.62
CA ASP A 8 16.50 -12.23 -33.01
C ASP A 8 15.79 -11.49 -34.15
N GLU A 9 15.18 -12.23 -35.08
CA GLU A 9 14.40 -11.69 -36.20
C GLU A 9 13.10 -11.05 -35.70
N ILE A 10 12.45 -11.67 -34.71
CA ILE A 10 11.29 -11.11 -34.02
C ILE A 10 11.69 -9.83 -33.29
N VAL A 11 12.86 -9.79 -32.64
CA VAL A 11 13.37 -8.61 -31.93
C VAL A 11 13.73 -7.47 -32.90
N GLU A 12 14.30 -7.76 -34.07
CA GLU A 12 14.56 -6.75 -35.09
C GLU A 12 13.28 -6.19 -35.70
N ASN A 13 12.31 -7.06 -35.98
CA ASN A 13 10.99 -6.65 -36.47
C ASN A 13 10.24 -5.79 -35.44
N LEU A 14 10.39 -6.08 -34.15
CA LEU A 14 9.79 -5.25 -33.09
C LEU A 14 10.42 -3.85 -33.03
N LYS A 15 11.74 -3.74 -33.23
CA LYS A 15 12.47 -2.46 -33.21
C LYS A 15 12.16 -1.57 -34.41
N SER A 16 11.72 -2.14 -35.52
CA SER A 16 11.44 -1.40 -36.76
C SER A 16 10.05 -0.77 -36.80
N LEU A 17 9.15 -1.11 -35.87
CA LEU A 17 7.79 -0.56 -35.82
C LEU A 17 7.77 0.84 -35.15
N PRO A 18 7.26 1.90 -35.79
CA PRO A 18 7.21 3.24 -35.19
C PRO A 18 6.31 3.32 -33.93
N GLU A 19 5.47 2.31 -33.70
CA GLU A 19 4.48 2.26 -32.62
C GLU A 19 5.07 1.89 -31.26
N TRP A 20 6.24 1.22 -31.20
CA TRP A 20 6.85 0.91 -29.89
C TRP A 20 7.33 2.17 -29.17
N MET A 21 7.76 3.18 -29.93
CA MET A 21 8.06 4.51 -29.37
C MET A 21 6.81 5.13 -28.75
N ASN A 22 5.65 5.00 -29.40
CA ASN A 22 4.39 5.48 -28.81
C ASN A 22 4.00 4.68 -27.57
N VAL A 23 4.26 3.36 -27.51
CA VAL A 23 4.01 2.55 -26.30
C VAL A 23 4.95 2.94 -25.16
N ILE A 24 6.22 3.20 -25.46
CA ILE A 24 7.20 3.68 -24.48
C ILE A 24 6.86 5.11 -24.05
N ASP A 25 6.49 5.97 -24.98
CA ASP A 25 6.03 7.32 -24.69
C ASP A 25 4.75 7.27 -23.86
N ASP A 26 3.78 6.38 -24.12
CA ASP A 26 2.58 6.23 -23.29
C ASP A 26 2.88 5.61 -21.90
N LEU A 27 3.96 4.84 -21.77
CA LEU A 27 4.50 4.34 -20.49
C LEU A 27 5.28 5.42 -19.71
N ILE A 28 5.98 6.33 -20.41
CA ILE A 28 6.80 7.41 -19.85
C ILE A 28 5.95 8.69 -19.59
N LEU A 29 4.95 8.94 -20.43
CA LEU A 29 4.05 10.10 -20.42
C LEU A 29 2.85 9.92 -19.51
N ARG A 30 2.79 8.89 -18.66
CA ARG A 30 1.94 8.96 -17.46
C ARG A 30 2.60 9.97 -16.51
N PRO A 31 2.17 11.24 -16.48
CA PRO A 31 2.71 12.19 -15.54
C PRO A 31 1.86 12.07 -14.29
N GLU A 32 1.82 10.88 -13.70
CA GLU A 32 1.58 10.80 -12.28
C GLU A 32 2.97 10.84 -11.69
N THR A 33 3.41 12.02 -11.25
CA THR A 33 4.49 12.05 -10.27
C THR A 33 4.09 11.03 -9.21
N PRO A 34 4.84 9.92 -9.03
CA PRO A 34 4.38 8.85 -8.17
C PRO A 34 4.10 9.49 -6.81
N GLN A 35 2.82 9.51 -6.41
CA GLN A 35 2.44 10.16 -5.17
C GLN A 35 3.28 9.50 -4.08
N THR A 36 4.17 10.27 -3.45
CA THR A 36 5.07 9.63 -2.49
C THR A 36 4.23 9.16 -1.33
N LYS A 37 4.65 8.08 -0.66
CA LYS A 37 4.01 7.63 0.59
C LYS A 37 3.76 8.78 1.57
N LYS A 38 4.69 9.74 1.62
CA LYS A 38 4.56 10.96 2.45
C LYS A 38 3.39 11.84 2.01
N ASP A 39 3.19 12.00 0.70
CA ASP A 39 2.07 12.77 0.15
C ASP A 39 0.73 12.07 0.41
N MET A 40 0.67 10.73 0.29
CA MET A 40 -0.55 9.95 0.55
C MET A 40 -0.99 10.00 2.02
N LEU A 41 -0.03 10.12 2.94
CA LEU A 41 -0.28 10.14 4.38
C LEU A 41 -0.52 11.56 4.94
N ARG A 42 -0.29 12.60 4.13
CA ARG A 42 -0.46 13.98 4.55
C ARG A 42 -1.92 14.24 4.93
N GLY A 43 -2.13 14.78 6.13
CA GLY A 43 -3.48 15.05 6.66
C GLY A 43 -4.24 13.81 7.13
N VAL A 44 -3.61 12.62 7.06
CA VAL A 44 -4.18 11.34 7.52
C VAL A 44 -3.41 10.80 8.73
N ILE A 45 -2.08 10.92 8.69
CA ILE A 45 -1.17 10.50 9.76
C ILE A 45 -0.38 11.69 10.30
N GLU A 46 -0.26 11.74 11.62
CA GLU A 46 0.71 12.56 12.34
C GLU A 46 1.79 11.66 12.94
N TYR A 47 3.07 11.99 12.70
CA TYR A 47 4.20 11.26 13.27
C TYR A 47 4.59 11.91 14.61
N THR A 48 4.34 11.20 15.71
CA THR A 48 4.62 11.66 17.07
C THR A 48 5.87 10.97 17.63
N GLY A 49 6.34 11.40 18.81
CA GLY A 49 7.42 10.69 19.53
C GLY A 49 7.05 9.26 19.93
N GLU A 50 5.76 8.94 19.95
CA GLU A 50 5.22 7.62 20.23
C GLU A 50 5.04 6.76 18.97
N GLY A 51 5.20 7.34 17.77
CA GLY A 51 4.95 6.70 16.47
C GLY A 51 3.81 7.34 15.67
N PRO A 52 3.39 6.73 14.55
CA PRO A 52 2.35 7.27 13.68
C PRO A 52 0.96 7.17 14.31
N VAL A 53 0.24 8.27 14.36
CA VAL A 53 -1.12 8.39 14.90
C VAL A 53 -2.08 8.84 13.80
N ILE A 54 -3.25 8.21 13.71
CA ILE A 54 -4.30 8.59 12.75
C ILE A 54 -5.04 9.82 13.26
N ILE A 55 -5.13 10.86 12.43
CA ILE A 55 -5.75 12.15 12.79
C ILE A 55 -7.10 12.42 12.10
N ILE A 56 -7.53 11.52 11.21
CA ILE A 56 -8.85 11.63 10.55
C ILE A 56 -9.98 11.02 11.41
N PRO A 57 -11.23 11.49 11.22
CA PRO A 57 -12.37 11.00 11.99
C PRO A 57 -12.55 9.48 11.94
N ARG A 58 -13.06 8.90 13.02
CA ARG A 58 -13.16 7.44 13.20
C ARG A 58 -13.99 6.80 12.10
N GLU A 59 -15.11 7.41 11.77
CA GLU A 59 -16.12 7.00 10.79
C GLU A 59 -15.59 6.91 9.36
N LYS A 60 -14.45 7.53 9.05
CA LYS A 60 -13.83 7.44 7.72
C LYS A 60 -13.04 6.15 7.47
N LEU A 61 -12.77 5.38 8.53
CA LEU A 61 -12.00 4.14 8.44
C LEU A 61 -12.61 3.04 9.30
N SER A 62 -12.73 1.85 8.73
CA SER A 62 -12.92 0.63 9.50
C SER A 62 -11.72 0.34 10.40
N ASP A 63 -11.94 -0.50 11.43
CA ASP A 63 -10.85 -0.94 12.32
C ASP A 63 -9.73 -1.67 11.54
N LYS A 64 -10.08 -2.44 10.49
CA LYS A 64 -9.08 -3.09 9.62
C LYS A 64 -8.24 -2.08 8.86
N GLU A 65 -8.87 -1.10 8.22
CA GLU A 65 -8.17 -0.06 7.46
C GLU A 65 -7.27 0.78 8.37
N ALA A 66 -7.72 1.09 9.58
CA ALA A 66 -6.90 1.78 10.56
C ALA A 66 -5.67 0.96 11.00
N ILE A 67 -5.80 -0.36 11.23
CA ILE A 67 -4.64 -1.23 11.50
C ILE A 67 -3.69 -1.27 10.30
N GLY A 68 -4.24 -1.43 9.09
CA GLY A 68 -3.48 -1.42 7.85
C GLY A 68 -2.70 -0.11 7.66
N LEU A 69 -3.34 1.02 7.93
CA LEU A 69 -2.76 2.34 7.83
C LEU A 69 -1.62 2.57 8.82
N ILE A 70 -1.74 2.10 10.07
CA ILE A 70 -0.65 2.14 11.06
C ILE A 70 0.56 1.35 10.55
N LEU A 71 0.34 0.13 10.06
CA LEU A 71 1.40 -0.72 9.50
C LEU A 71 2.03 -0.08 8.25
N TYR A 72 1.21 0.53 7.39
CA TYR A 72 1.69 1.26 6.22
C TYR A 72 2.55 2.44 6.64
N ALA A 73 2.11 3.28 7.56
CA ALA A 73 2.85 4.45 8.03
C ALA A 73 4.19 4.07 8.69
N ASN A 74 4.27 2.90 9.33
CA ASN A 74 5.47 2.41 10.02
C ASN A 74 6.45 1.62 9.13
N ASP A 75 6.01 1.18 7.94
CA ASP A 75 6.86 0.49 6.97
C ASP A 75 8.12 1.32 6.64
N PRO A 76 9.33 0.71 6.60
CA PRO A 76 9.59 -0.74 6.53
C PRO A 76 9.64 -1.47 7.88
N ASN A 77 9.43 -0.77 9.00
CA ASN A 77 9.60 -1.37 10.33
C ASN A 77 8.36 -2.18 10.73
N PRO A 78 8.47 -3.49 11.02
CA PRO A 78 7.36 -4.29 11.50
C PRO A 78 7.00 -3.92 12.95
N LEU A 79 5.74 -4.13 13.35
CA LEU A 79 5.24 -3.81 14.69
C LEU A 79 4.75 -5.04 15.43
N GLN A 80 5.09 -5.16 16.71
CA GLN A 80 4.50 -6.16 17.60
C GLN A 80 3.01 -5.86 17.86
N PRO A 81 2.18 -6.88 18.14
CA PRO A 81 0.75 -6.68 18.44
C PRO A 81 0.45 -5.60 19.48
N LYS A 82 1.28 -5.54 20.54
CA LYS A 82 1.14 -4.56 21.61
C LYS A 82 1.40 -3.12 21.13
N GLU A 83 2.31 -2.95 20.18
CA GLU A 83 2.66 -1.64 19.63
C GLU A 83 1.55 -1.16 18.69
N ILE A 84 1.03 -2.05 17.85
CA ILE A 84 -0.13 -1.77 17.00
C ILE A 84 -1.34 -1.39 17.87
N ALA A 85 -1.63 -2.16 18.92
CA ALA A 85 -2.73 -1.87 19.85
C ALA A 85 -2.56 -0.51 20.55
N ARG A 86 -1.34 -0.16 20.96
CA ARG A 86 -1.01 1.13 21.55
C ARG A 86 -1.24 2.28 20.57
N LEU A 87 -0.70 2.19 19.35
CA LEU A 87 -0.89 3.22 18.31
C LEU A 87 -2.36 3.36 17.89
N PHE A 88 -3.09 2.25 17.85
CA PHE A 88 -4.52 2.22 17.58
C PHE A 88 -5.30 2.98 18.67
N ALA A 89 -4.98 2.74 19.94
CA ALA A 89 -5.56 3.47 21.07
C ALA A 89 -5.19 4.97 21.07
N LEU A 90 -3.93 5.32 20.80
CA LEU A 90 -3.48 6.71 20.66
C LEU A 90 -4.17 7.44 19.50
N SER A 91 -4.58 6.70 18.48
CA SER A 91 -5.41 7.20 17.36
C SER A 91 -6.89 7.38 17.72
N GLY A 92 -7.24 7.34 19.01
CA GLY A 92 -8.62 7.45 19.50
C GLY A 92 -9.49 6.22 19.21
N ARG A 93 -8.87 5.08 18.88
CA ARG A 93 -9.60 3.85 18.51
C ARG A 93 -9.41 2.78 19.58
N LEU A 94 -10.50 2.44 20.26
CA LEU A 94 -10.55 1.32 21.20
C LEU A 94 -11.46 0.25 20.60
N SER A 95 -10.95 -0.98 20.46
CA SER A 95 -11.73 -2.08 19.87
C SER A 95 -11.42 -3.39 20.58
N ALA A 96 -12.43 -3.96 21.25
CA ALA A 96 -12.36 -5.32 21.80
C ALA A 96 -12.12 -6.38 20.70
N GLY A 97 -12.41 -6.05 19.44
CA GLY A 97 -12.20 -6.90 18.28
C GLY A 97 -10.80 -6.83 17.65
N PHE A 98 -9.86 -6.07 18.22
CA PHE A 98 -8.53 -5.84 17.64
C PHE A 98 -7.81 -7.14 17.21
N GLY A 99 -7.78 -8.16 18.08
CA GLY A 99 -7.14 -9.45 17.77
C GLY A 99 -7.84 -10.21 16.64
N ALA A 100 -9.17 -10.12 16.55
CA ALA A 100 -9.95 -10.73 15.47
C ALA A 100 -9.65 -10.03 14.13
N ARG A 101 -9.60 -8.69 14.12
CA ARG A 101 -9.26 -7.90 12.93
C ARG A 101 -7.84 -8.17 12.42
N LEU A 102 -6.86 -8.33 13.32
CA LEU A 102 -5.52 -8.79 12.94
C LEU A 102 -5.54 -10.19 12.29
N SER A 103 -6.36 -11.10 12.82
CA SER A 103 -6.50 -12.45 12.27
C SER A 103 -7.15 -12.43 10.89
N GLU A 104 -8.20 -11.62 10.70
CA GLU A 104 -8.84 -11.41 9.39
C GLU A 104 -7.85 -10.87 8.36
N LEU A 105 -7.12 -9.80 8.69
CA LEU A 105 -6.09 -9.22 7.79
C LEU A 105 -5.02 -10.24 7.40
N LYS A 106 -4.62 -11.12 8.32
CA LYS A 106 -3.66 -12.19 8.05
C LYS A 106 -4.27 -13.26 7.12
N ASN A 107 -5.50 -13.68 7.39
CA ASN A 107 -6.21 -14.68 6.59
C ASN A 107 -6.50 -14.17 5.17
N GLU A 108 -6.73 -12.86 5.02
CA GLU A 108 -6.89 -12.17 3.73
C GLU A 108 -5.56 -11.96 2.99
N GLY A 109 -4.41 -12.32 3.59
CA GLY A 109 -3.10 -12.16 2.98
C GLY A 109 -2.59 -10.71 2.91
N LEU A 110 -3.22 -9.78 3.64
CA LEU A 110 -2.86 -8.37 3.65
C LEU A 110 -1.69 -8.07 4.59
N ILE A 111 -1.56 -8.84 5.66
CA ILE A 111 -0.44 -8.77 6.59
C ILE A 111 0.24 -10.13 6.73
N LEU A 112 1.53 -10.09 7.01
CA LEU A 112 2.31 -11.27 7.41
C LEU A 112 2.91 -11.04 8.79
N LYS A 113 3.15 -12.14 9.51
CA LYS A 113 3.84 -12.12 10.80
C LYS A 113 5.23 -12.72 10.64
N ASP A 114 6.24 -11.98 11.08
CA ASP A 114 7.65 -12.36 11.03
C ASP A 114 8.30 -12.03 12.38
N ALA A 115 9.02 -12.99 12.97
CA ALA A 115 9.65 -12.86 14.29
C ALA A 115 8.75 -12.25 15.40
N GLY A 116 7.44 -12.52 15.37
CA GLY A 116 6.49 -11.98 16.35
C GLY A 116 5.85 -10.63 15.99
N ALA A 117 6.38 -9.93 15.00
CA ALA A 117 5.91 -8.62 14.54
C ALA A 117 5.17 -8.73 13.19
N TYR A 118 4.32 -7.76 12.89
CA TYR A 118 3.50 -7.72 11.68
C TYR A 118 3.97 -6.63 10.72
N ARG A 119 3.88 -6.92 9.43
CA ARG A 119 4.04 -5.94 8.34
C ARG A 119 3.03 -6.22 7.23
N LEU A 120 2.82 -5.24 6.36
CA LEU A 120 2.01 -5.42 5.16
C LEU A 120 2.73 -6.32 4.15
N THR A 121 1.97 -7.15 3.45
CA THR A 121 2.40 -7.76 2.19
C THR A 121 2.39 -6.70 1.08
N VAL A 122 2.90 -7.03 -0.11
CA VAL A 122 2.76 -6.15 -1.30
C VAL A 122 1.28 -5.87 -1.56
N THR A 123 0.44 -6.90 -1.57
CA THR A 123 -1.03 -6.78 -1.69
C THR A 123 -1.63 -5.90 -0.60
N GLY A 124 -1.14 -6.02 0.64
CA GLY A 124 -1.56 -5.17 1.75
C GLY A 124 -1.23 -3.69 1.55
N LYS A 125 -0.05 -3.37 0.99
CA LYS A 125 0.32 -1.98 0.67
C LYS A 125 -0.61 -1.39 -0.38
N THR A 126 -0.83 -2.11 -1.48
CA THR A 126 -1.76 -1.68 -2.54
C THR A 126 -3.19 -1.52 -2.02
N TRP A 127 -3.65 -2.40 -1.14
CA TRP A 127 -4.95 -2.26 -0.49
C TRP A 127 -5.06 -0.97 0.33
N VAL A 128 -4.01 -0.59 1.06
CA VAL A 128 -3.97 0.68 1.82
C VAL A 128 -4.00 1.89 0.89
N GLU A 129 -3.16 1.87 -0.14
CA GLU A 129 -3.08 2.92 -1.14
C GLU A 129 -4.43 3.16 -1.83
N ASN A 130 -5.18 2.09 -2.11
CA ASN A 130 -6.50 2.13 -2.72
C ASN A 130 -7.61 2.74 -1.86
N PHE A 131 -7.52 2.71 -0.53
CA PHE A 131 -8.49 3.43 0.31
C PHE A 131 -8.01 4.85 0.64
N LEU A 132 -6.70 5.09 0.72
CA LEU A 132 -6.13 6.43 0.89
C LEU A 132 -6.49 7.36 -0.28
N SER A 133 -6.49 6.84 -1.51
CA SER A 133 -6.93 7.61 -2.67
C SER A 133 -8.38 8.11 -2.51
N ARG A 134 -9.30 7.28 -2.02
CA ARG A 134 -10.71 7.67 -1.77
C ARG A 134 -10.85 8.75 -0.71
N LEU A 135 -9.98 8.74 0.30
CA LEU A 135 -9.98 9.72 1.38
C LEU A 135 -9.45 11.09 0.95
N THR A 136 -8.59 11.11 -0.06
CA THR A 136 -7.91 12.32 -0.55
C THR A 136 -8.54 12.88 -1.83
N SER A 137 -9.25 12.08 -2.63
CA SER A 137 -10.05 12.53 -3.78
C SER A 137 -11.37 13.24 -3.42
N SER A 138 -11.73 13.32 -2.15
CA SER A 138 -12.94 14.00 -1.66
C SER A 138 -12.66 15.43 -1.15
N GLY A 139 -11.53 16.02 -1.54
CA GLY A 139 -11.09 17.38 -1.18
C GLY A 139 -11.11 18.34 -2.35
#